data_AF-I0YTH2-F1
#
_entry.id   AF-I0YTH2-F1
#
_cell.length_a   1.000
_cell.length_b   1.000
_cell.length_c   1.000
_cell.angle_alpha   90.00
_cell.angle_beta   90.00
_cell.angle_gamma   90.00
#
_symmetry.space_group_name_H-M   'P 1'
#
loop_
_entity.id
_entity.type
_entity.pdbx_description
1 polymer ?
#
loop_
_entity_poly.entity_id
_entity_poly.type
_entity_poly.pdbx_seq_one_letter_code
_entity_poly.pdbx_strand_id
1 'polypeptide(L)'
;MRLNTTSKGRDCVVPEVNRNKNIGEFGANMNANVFKTFLEGMAWAEQGADAFGDLHSLMEPEFENHMRTLVLKAELWTGGLLDAKFEPGKVYLVPYLMEEYEALVKPLKLWPFPRGHYRHLTRIPVPGGAQVLLADRRACPLLPKHLRVLPDPQLQPTVAERAVDCSITCRSVEKQCSESNFWFINSCEILKQHFPSAAAAAMAMASHLWGWHSSPPHKLPAG
;
A
#
# COMPACT_ATOMS: atom_id res chain seq x y z
N MET A 1 0.53 -8.46 14.40
CA MET A 1 0.54 -7.09 14.99
C MET A 1 0.21 -5.95 14.04
N ARG A 2 0.30 -6.13 12.70
CA ARG A 2 0.03 -5.04 11.73
C ARG A 2 -1.46 -4.80 11.41
N LEU A 3 -2.34 -5.74 11.78
CA LEU A 3 -3.78 -5.57 11.60
C LEU A 3 -4.27 -4.38 12.43
N ASN A 4 -5.20 -3.58 11.88
CA ASN A 4 -5.77 -2.41 12.56
C ASN A 4 -6.35 -2.73 13.94
N THR A 5 -6.89 -3.94 14.12
CA THR A 5 -7.43 -4.43 15.39
C THR A 5 -6.35 -4.62 16.47
N THR A 6 -5.08 -4.72 16.08
CA THR A 6 -3.93 -4.88 16.97
C THR A 6 -3.08 -3.61 17.04
N SER A 7 -2.79 -2.98 15.90
CA SER A 7 -2.02 -1.72 15.86
C SER A 7 -2.81 -0.58 16.49
N LYS A 8 -4.15 -0.58 16.34
CA LYS A 8 -5.07 0.47 16.82
C LYS A 8 -4.66 1.87 16.34
N GLY A 9 -4.19 1.96 15.09
CA GLY A 9 -3.73 3.22 14.50
C GLY A 9 -2.40 3.76 15.05
N ARG A 10 -1.70 3.01 15.91
CA ARG A 10 -0.37 3.40 16.38
C ARG A 10 0.67 3.22 15.28
N ASP A 11 1.55 4.21 15.17
CA ASP A 11 2.72 4.20 14.29
C ASP A 11 4.00 3.80 15.04
N CYS A 12 5.04 3.48 14.26
CA CYS A 12 6.38 3.21 14.79
C CYS A 12 7.36 4.25 14.25
N VAL A 13 8.30 4.69 15.09
CA VAL A 13 9.46 5.46 14.65
C VAL A 13 10.45 4.52 13.97
N VAL A 14 10.93 4.92 12.79
CA VAL A 14 11.99 4.22 12.05
C VAL A 14 13.07 5.23 11.64
N PRO A 15 14.36 4.85 11.70
CA PRO A 15 15.43 5.70 11.19
C PRO A 15 15.44 5.67 9.65
N GLU A 16 15.97 6.72 9.04
CA GLU A 16 16.16 6.79 7.58
C GLU A 16 17.16 5.74 7.08
N VAL A 17 18.19 5.46 7.87
CA VAL A 17 19.17 4.38 7.62
C VAL A 17 18.99 3.28 8.67
N ASN A 18 18.83 2.03 8.24
CA ASN A 18 18.55 0.91 9.13
C ASN A 18 19.66 0.71 10.16
N ARG A 19 19.27 0.30 11.38
CA ARG A 19 20.20 -0.08 12.46
C ARG A 19 20.32 -1.59 12.64
N ASN A 20 19.59 -2.36 11.83
CA ASN A 20 19.72 -3.80 11.74
C ASN A 20 19.93 -4.20 10.28
N LYS A 21 20.64 -5.30 10.06
CA LYS A 21 20.89 -5.87 8.74
C LYS A 21 20.38 -7.31 8.73
N ASN A 22 19.54 -7.63 7.76
CA ASN A 22 19.16 -9.02 7.52
C ASN A 22 20.28 -9.70 6.73
N ILE A 23 20.78 -10.83 7.24
CA ILE A 23 21.83 -11.66 6.60
C ILE A 23 21.32 -13.06 6.19
N GLY A 24 20.04 -13.36 6.46
CA GLY A 24 19.45 -14.66 6.22
C GLY A 24 18.90 -14.76 4.79
N GLU A 25 19.71 -15.28 3.88
CA GLU A 25 19.33 -15.52 2.48
C GLU A 25 18.22 -16.59 2.34
N PHE A 26 18.19 -17.55 3.27
CA PHE A 26 17.21 -18.64 3.32
C PHE A 26 16.52 -18.69 4.69
N GLY A 27 15.22 -18.98 4.70
CA GLY A 27 14.46 -19.15 5.93
C GLY A 27 13.01 -19.53 5.69
N ALA A 28 12.22 -19.60 6.76
CA ALA A 28 10.84 -20.09 6.72
C ALA A 28 9.95 -19.37 5.68
N ASN A 29 10.19 -18.08 5.43
CA ASN A 29 9.46 -17.27 4.44
C ASN A 29 10.43 -16.46 3.56
N MET A 30 11.69 -16.89 3.45
CA MET A 30 12.73 -16.17 2.72
C MET A 30 13.41 -17.10 1.73
N ASN A 31 13.62 -16.61 0.51
CA ASN A 31 14.42 -17.26 -0.50
C ASN A 31 15.45 -16.29 -1.08
N ALA A 32 16.48 -16.86 -1.71
CA ALA A 32 17.60 -16.10 -2.28
C ALA A 32 17.16 -14.98 -3.22
N ASN A 33 16.13 -15.19 -4.05
CA ASN A 33 15.68 -14.17 -5.00
C ASN A 33 15.05 -12.96 -4.28
N VAL A 34 14.19 -13.20 -3.28
CA VAL A 34 13.57 -12.12 -2.49
C VAL A 34 14.64 -11.38 -1.68
N PHE A 35 15.57 -12.11 -1.07
CA PHE A 35 16.67 -11.53 -0.30
C PHE A 35 17.54 -10.62 -1.19
N LYS A 36 18.02 -11.14 -2.31
CA LYS A 36 18.85 -10.42 -3.28
C LYS A 36 18.15 -9.19 -3.87
N THR A 37 16.86 -9.30 -4.15
CA THR A 37 16.10 -8.22 -4.77
C THR A 37 15.84 -7.07 -3.80
N PHE A 38 15.46 -7.36 -2.55
CA PHE A 38 14.91 -6.35 -1.65
C PHE A 38 15.72 -6.08 -0.38
N LEU A 39 16.51 -7.04 0.11
CA LEU A 39 17.15 -6.95 1.43
C LEU A 39 18.65 -6.76 1.35
N GLU A 40 19.33 -7.41 0.40
CA GLU A 40 20.80 -7.38 0.28
C GLU A 40 21.34 -5.96 0.11
N GLY A 41 20.67 -5.15 -0.72
CA GLY A 41 21.06 -3.77 -1.02
C GLY A 41 20.56 -2.72 -0.03
N MET A 42 19.88 -3.09 1.06
CA MET A 42 19.40 -2.12 2.03
C MET A 42 20.57 -1.44 2.75
N ALA A 43 20.55 -0.10 2.78
CA ALA A 43 21.50 0.67 3.57
C ALA A 43 21.33 0.35 5.06
N TRP A 44 22.46 0.19 5.74
CA TRP A 44 22.55 -0.01 7.18
C TRP A 44 23.66 0.87 7.74
N ALA A 45 23.47 1.39 8.94
CA ALA A 45 24.45 2.27 9.54
C ALA A 45 25.57 1.45 10.19
N GLU A 46 26.80 1.62 9.70
CA GLU A 46 27.98 0.91 10.21
C GLU A 46 28.40 1.38 11.61
N GLN A 47 28.09 2.63 11.92
CA GLN A 47 28.42 3.28 13.19
C GLN A 47 27.13 3.67 13.93
N GLY A 48 27.20 3.74 15.25
CA GLY A 48 26.13 4.31 16.08
C GLY A 48 25.86 5.78 15.72
N ALA A 49 24.69 6.29 16.10
CA ALA A 49 24.49 7.74 16.13
C ALA A 49 24.91 8.26 17.51
N ASP A 50 25.80 9.24 17.54
CA ASP A 50 26.22 9.88 18.79
C ASP A 50 25.06 10.67 19.43
N ALA A 51 24.18 11.23 18.59
CA ALA A 51 22.92 11.85 18.98
C ALA A 51 21.95 11.86 17.80
N PHE A 52 20.65 11.89 18.09
CA PHE A 52 19.59 12.03 17.07
C PHE A 52 19.05 13.45 16.92
N GLY A 53 19.62 14.42 17.66
CA GLY A 53 19.13 15.79 17.70
C GLY A 53 17.79 15.92 18.41
N ASP A 54 17.02 16.96 18.06
CA ASP A 54 15.67 17.18 18.59
C ASP A 54 14.66 16.21 17.96
N LEU A 55 14.08 15.36 18.82
CA LEU A 55 13.10 14.35 18.43
C LEU A 55 11.65 14.82 18.55
N HIS A 56 11.40 16.05 19.01
CA HIS A 56 10.03 16.58 19.15
C HIS A 56 9.29 16.60 17.81
N SER A 57 10.01 16.74 16.70
CA SER A 57 9.46 16.65 15.35
C SER A 57 8.84 15.29 14.98
N LEU A 58 9.12 14.23 15.76
CA LEU A 58 8.54 12.90 15.60
C LEU A 58 7.21 12.71 16.33
N MET A 59 6.82 13.66 17.17
CA MET A 59 5.52 13.65 17.82
C MET A 59 4.42 13.85 16.77
N GLU A 60 3.28 13.16 16.95
CA GLU A 60 2.25 13.06 15.90
C GLU A 60 1.78 14.42 15.35
N PRO A 61 1.48 15.45 16.17
CA PRO A 61 1.04 16.75 15.65
C PRO A 61 2.08 17.42 14.74
N GLU A 62 3.34 17.44 15.17
CA GLU A 62 4.47 18.04 14.48
C GLU A 62 4.77 17.29 13.18
N PHE A 63 4.78 15.96 13.26
CA PHE A 63 5.01 15.10 12.12
C PHE A 63 3.88 15.21 11.09
N GLU A 64 2.61 15.21 11.53
CA GLU A 64 1.48 15.39 10.62
C GLU A 64 1.54 16.74 9.91
N ASN A 65 1.81 17.83 10.65
CA ASN A 65 1.95 19.16 10.07
C ASN A 65 3.10 19.23 9.06
N HIS A 66 4.24 18.58 9.37
CA HIS A 66 5.35 18.46 8.44
C HIS A 66 4.95 17.72 7.15
N MET A 67 4.29 16.57 7.26
CA MET A 67 3.86 15.79 6.10
C MET A 67 2.83 16.54 5.24
N ARG A 68 1.87 17.26 5.87
CA ARG A 68 0.94 18.15 5.15
C ARG A 68 1.67 19.25 4.40
N THR A 69 2.66 19.87 5.03
CA THR A 69 3.48 20.91 4.42
C THR A 69 4.23 20.38 3.20
N LEU A 70 4.79 19.15 3.29
CA LEU A 70 5.44 18.51 2.15
C LEU A 70 4.47 18.28 1.00
N VAL A 71 3.27 17.74 1.27
CA VAL A 71 2.24 17.53 0.24
C VAL A 71 1.81 18.84 -0.42
N LEU A 72 1.65 19.92 0.35
CA LEU A 72 1.27 21.23 -0.19
C LEU A 72 2.35 21.87 -1.06
N LYS A 73 3.63 21.62 -0.76
CA LYS A 73 4.78 22.13 -1.53
C LYS A 73 5.12 21.25 -2.73
N ALA A 74 4.57 20.05 -2.80
CA ALA A 74 4.97 19.08 -3.79
C ALA A 74 4.45 19.43 -5.18
N GLU A 75 5.32 19.27 -6.19
CA GLU A 75 4.94 19.34 -7.59
C GLU A 75 4.33 18.01 -8.02
N LEU A 76 3.18 18.05 -8.69
CA LEU A 76 2.55 16.82 -9.18
C LEU A 76 3.42 16.20 -10.28
N TRP A 77 3.81 14.94 -10.08
CA TRP A 77 4.61 14.19 -11.04
C TRP A 77 3.78 13.12 -11.73
N THR A 78 3.74 13.18 -13.06
CA THR A 78 3.00 12.22 -13.91
C THR A 78 3.91 11.37 -14.79
N GLY A 79 5.23 11.56 -14.70
CA GLY A 79 6.22 10.79 -15.46
C GLY A 79 6.53 9.44 -14.82
N GLY A 80 7.25 8.58 -15.55
CA GLY A 80 7.85 7.38 -14.96
C GLY A 80 8.86 7.73 -13.87
N LEU A 81 9.05 6.82 -12.89
CA LEU A 81 10.07 6.98 -11.84
C LEU A 81 11.45 6.48 -12.28
N LEU A 82 11.49 5.61 -13.29
CA LEU A 82 12.73 5.16 -13.89
C LEU A 82 13.36 6.32 -14.67
N ASP A 83 14.64 6.60 -14.42
CA ASP A 83 15.43 7.66 -15.07
C ASP A 83 14.90 9.10 -14.88
N ALA A 84 13.95 9.29 -13.95
CA ALA A 84 13.44 10.60 -13.61
C ALA A 84 14.58 11.50 -13.08
N LYS A 85 14.69 12.69 -13.67
CA LYS A 85 15.64 13.72 -13.22
C LYS A 85 14.90 14.68 -12.29
N PHE A 86 14.95 14.37 -11.00
CA PHE A 86 14.38 15.23 -9.97
C PHE A 86 15.33 16.38 -9.63
N GLU A 87 14.80 17.59 -9.56
CA GLU A 87 15.59 18.76 -9.20
C GLU A 87 15.98 18.72 -7.71
N PRO A 88 17.26 19.00 -7.36
CA PRO A 88 17.70 19.07 -5.98
C PRO A 88 16.82 19.97 -5.10
N GLY A 89 16.44 19.47 -3.92
CA GLY A 89 15.64 20.21 -2.94
C GLY A 89 14.14 20.35 -3.27
N LYS A 90 13.68 19.84 -4.43
CA LYS A 90 12.25 19.79 -4.75
C LYS A 90 11.56 18.59 -4.11
N VAL A 91 10.25 18.72 -3.97
CA VAL A 91 9.36 17.65 -3.51
C VAL A 91 8.39 17.35 -4.64
N TYR A 92 8.24 16.06 -4.98
CA TYR A 92 7.36 15.59 -6.03
C TYR A 92 6.28 14.70 -5.42
N LEU A 93 5.04 14.83 -5.89
CA LEU A 93 3.91 14.01 -5.47
C LEU A 93 3.48 13.10 -6.61
N VAL A 94 3.46 11.80 -6.36
CA VAL A 94 2.96 10.77 -7.27
C VAL A 94 1.74 10.12 -6.62
N PRO A 95 0.53 10.58 -6.95
CA PRO A 95 -0.70 9.93 -6.53
C PRO A 95 -0.88 8.63 -7.33
N TYR A 96 -1.20 7.53 -6.65
CA TYR A 96 -1.39 6.21 -7.27
C TYR A 96 -2.64 5.51 -6.76
N LEU A 97 -3.14 4.53 -7.52
CA LEU A 97 -4.06 3.51 -7.04
C LEU A 97 -3.28 2.24 -6.66
N MET A 98 -3.70 1.52 -5.62
CA MET A 98 -2.99 0.34 -5.11
C MET A 98 -2.61 -0.68 -6.20
N GLU A 99 -3.45 -0.83 -7.23
CA GLU A 99 -3.26 -1.70 -8.40
C GLU A 99 -2.06 -1.28 -9.27
N GLU A 100 -1.67 -0.01 -9.23
CA GLU A 100 -0.56 0.57 -10.00
C GLU A 100 0.77 0.50 -9.22
N TYR A 101 0.70 0.26 -7.89
CA TYR A 101 1.84 0.44 -6.99
C TYR A 101 3.03 -0.44 -7.36
N GLU A 102 2.82 -1.73 -7.62
CA GLU A 102 3.92 -2.65 -7.93
C GLU A 102 4.66 -2.22 -9.20
N ALA A 103 3.94 -1.87 -10.26
CA ALA A 103 4.52 -1.39 -11.50
C ALA A 103 5.29 -0.06 -11.30
N LEU A 104 4.74 0.82 -10.46
CA LEU A 104 5.34 2.11 -10.14
C LEU A 104 6.68 1.96 -9.41
N VAL A 105 6.78 1.05 -8.43
CA VAL A 105 7.95 0.96 -7.54
C VAL A 105 8.98 -0.09 -7.92
N LYS A 106 8.62 -1.03 -8.80
CA LYS A 106 9.53 -2.06 -9.32
C LYS A 106 10.84 -1.48 -9.88
N PRO A 107 10.84 -0.38 -10.67
CA PRO A 107 12.08 0.23 -11.16
C PRO A 107 13.00 0.73 -10.03
N LEU A 108 12.42 1.09 -8.89
CA LEU A 108 13.12 1.57 -7.70
C LEU A 108 13.57 0.43 -6.77
N LYS A 109 13.29 -0.84 -7.12
CA LYS A 109 13.54 -2.03 -6.30
C LYS A 109 12.95 -1.93 -4.88
N LEU A 110 11.84 -1.20 -4.72
CA LEU A 110 11.12 -1.16 -3.45
C LEU A 110 10.22 -2.39 -3.34
N TRP A 111 9.78 -2.67 -2.11
CA TRP A 111 8.85 -3.77 -1.84
C TRP A 111 7.58 -3.63 -2.69
N PRO A 112 7.02 -4.70 -3.30
CA PRO A 112 5.89 -4.64 -4.23
C PRO A 112 4.55 -4.28 -3.58
N PHE A 113 4.53 -4.03 -2.27
CA PHE A 113 3.37 -3.56 -1.52
C PHE A 113 3.80 -2.39 -0.62
N PRO A 114 2.94 -1.37 -0.38
CA PRO A 114 3.29 -0.22 0.43
C PRO A 114 3.80 -0.60 1.82
N ARG A 115 4.96 -0.05 2.19
CA ARG A 115 5.59 -0.19 3.51
C ARG A 115 6.21 1.14 3.91
N GLY A 116 6.34 1.38 5.22
CA GLY A 116 6.95 2.60 5.74
C GLY A 116 6.17 3.87 5.41
N HIS A 117 4.87 3.77 5.18
CA HIS A 117 4.01 4.92 4.93
C HIS A 117 3.48 5.52 6.23
N TYR A 118 3.25 6.83 6.25
CA TYR A 118 2.44 7.50 7.26
C TYR A 118 1.11 7.88 6.63
N ARG A 119 -0.02 7.39 7.18
CA ARG A 119 -1.37 7.64 6.62
C ARG A 119 -1.43 7.44 5.09
N HIS A 120 -0.88 6.34 4.59
CA HIS A 120 -0.81 5.98 3.15
C HIS A 120 0.02 6.94 2.26
N LEU A 121 0.92 7.72 2.86
CA LEU A 121 1.92 8.54 2.20
C LEU A 121 3.33 7.98 2.48
N THR A 122 4.03 7.52 1.45
CA THR A 122 5.42 7.06 1.55
C THR A 122 6.35 8.16 1.07
N ARG A 123 7.37 8.49 1.87
CA ARG A 123 8.44 9.43 1.49
C ARG A 123 9.67 8.65 1.03
N ILE A 124 10.13 8.95 -0.18
CA ILE A 124 11.33 8.35 -0.78
C ILE A 124 12.37 9.46 -0.97
N PRO A 125 13.51 9.42 -0.25
CA PRO A 125 14.62 10.31 -0.55
C PRO A 125 15.27 9.89 -1.87
N VAL A 126 15.61 10.88 -2.70
CA VAL A 126 16.30 10.68 -3.98
C VAL A 126 17.72 11.26 -3.88
N PRO A 127 18.73 10.64 -4.52
CA PRO A 127 20.06 11.22 -4.65
C PRO A 127 20.00 12.67 -5.17
N GLY A 128 20.76 13.57 -4.55
CA GLY A 128 20.72 15.01 -4.85
C GLY A 128 19.73 15.80 -3.99
N GLY A 129 19.03 15.16 -3.03
CA GLY A 129 18.23 15.85 -2.01
C GLY A 129 16.80 16.18 -2.44
N ALA A 130 16.35 15.67 -3.59
CA ALA A 130 14.94 15.69 -3.94
C ALA A 130 14.15 14.66 -3.11
N GLN A 131 12.85 14.86 -2.99
CA GLN A 131 11.94 13.92 -2.33
C GLN A 131 10.80 13.52 -3.24
N VAL A 132 10.47 12.23 -3.26
CA VAL A 132 9.29 11.70 -3.95
C VAL A 132 8.29 11.20 -2.89
N LEU A 133 7.07 11.69 -2.98
CA LEU A 133 5.94 11.29 -2.14
C LEU A 133 5.03 10.38 -2.94
N LEU A 134 4.88 9.12 -2.53
CA LEU A 134 3.88 8.22 -3.11
C LEU A 134 2.63 8.23 -2.24
N ALA A 135 1.47 8.56 -2.81
CA ALA A 135 0.23 8.68 -2.05
C ALA A 135 -0.91 7.85 -2.67
N ASP A 136 -1.51 6.95 -1.88
CA ASP A 136 -2.71 6.22 -2.33
C ASP A 136 -3.90 7.19 -2.44
N ARG A 137 -4.49 7.31 -3.63
CA ARG A 137 -5.58 8.25 -3.91
C ARG A 137 -6.88 7.92 -3.16
N ARG A 138 -7.10 6.66 -2.80
CA ARG A 138 -8.30 6.21 -2.06
C ARG A 138 -8.10 6.35 -0.55
N ALA A 139 -6.89 6.09 -0.06
CA ALA A 139 -6.64 5.93 1.36
C ALA A 139 -5.92 7.12 2.05
N CYS A 140 -5.12 7.91 1.32
CA CYS A 140 -4.33 8.99 1.92
C CYS A 140 -5.19 10.22 2.28
N PRO A 141 -5.38 10.55 3.58
CA PRO A 141 -6.17 11.70 4.00
C PRO A 141 -5.41 13.04 3.86
N LEU A 142 -4.10 12.98 3.59
CA LEU A 142 -3.24 14.16 3.43
C LEU A 142 -3.32 14.74 2.01
N LEU A 143 -3.83 13.98 1.04
CA LEU A 143 -3.99 14.44 -0.34
C LEU A 143 -5.05 15.57 -0.45
N PRO A 144 -4.81 16.58 -1.30
CA PRO A 144 -5.85 17.52 -1.72
C PRO A 144 -7.09 16.79 -2.26
N LYS A 145 -8.29 17.32 -1.97
CA LYS A 145 -9.56 16.67 -2.35
C LYS A 145 -9.66 16.31 -3.83
N HIS A 146 -9.14 17.15 -4.72
CA HIS A 146 -9.19 16.93 -6.18
C HIS A 146 -8.27 15.80 -6.67
N LEU A 147 -7.28 15.38 -5.87
CA LEU A 147 -6.41 14.24 -6.19
C LEU A 147 -6.93 12.91 -5.61
N ARG A 148 -7.87 13.00 -4.67
CA ARG A 148 -8.46 11.83 -4.00
C ARG A 148 -9.52 11.19 -4.87
N VAL A 149 -9.59 9.87 -4.81
CA VAL A 149 -10.72 9.08 -5.29
C VAL A 149 -11.58 8.77 -4.08
N LEU A 150 -12.82 9.24 -4.10
CA LEU A 150 -13.79 9.03 -3.02
C LEU A 150 -14.74 7.88 -3.40
N PRO A 151 -15.30 7.17 -2.41
CA PRO A 151 -16.35 6.20 -2.69
C PRO A 151 -17.55 6.88 -3.35
N ASP A 152 -18.25 6.13 -4.19
CA ASP A 152 -19.56 6.55 -4.71
C ASP A 152 -20.50 6.84 -3.53
N PRO A 153 -21.14 8.02 -3.46
CA PRO A 153 -22.12 8.34 -2.41
C PRO A 153 -23.30 7.35 -2.34
N GLN A 154 -23.57 6.62 -3.41
CA GLN A 154 -24.62 5.60 -3.51
C GLN A 154 -24.11 4.18 -3.22
N LEU A 155 -22.85 4.01 -2.81
CA LEU A 155 -22.29 2.71 -2.47
C LEU A 155 -23.08 2.05 -1.34
N GLN A 156 -23.63 0.87 -1.63
CA GLN A 156 -24.36 0.05 -0.66
C GLN A 156 -23.62 -1.29 -0.46
N PRO A 157 -22.98 -1.50 0.70
CA PRO A 157 -22.40 -2.80 1.03
C PRO A 157 -23.49 -3.86 1.08
N THR A 158 -23.34 -4.91 0.27
CA THR A 158 -24.27 -6.04 0.22
C THR A 158 -23.48 -7.33 0.43
N VAL A 159 -23.98 -8.22 1.29
CA VAL A 159 -23.31 -9.46 1.67
C VAL A 159 -23.90 -10.61 0.86
N ALA A 160 -23.04 -11.32 0.13
CA ALA A 160 -23.44 -12.55 -0.54
C ALA A 160 -23.60 -13.69 0.47
N GLU A 161 -24.55 -14.58 0.23
CA GLU A 161 -24.60 -15.87 0.92
C GLU A 161 -23.34 -16.69 0.60
N ARG A 162 -23.03 -17.66 1.47
CA ARG A 162 -21.85 -18.50 1.30
C ARG A 162 -21.92 -19.23 -0.05
N ALA A 163 -20.83 -19.17 -0.80
CA ALA A 163 -20.69 -19.77 -2.13
C ALA A 163 -21.64 -19.20 -3.20
N VAL A 164 -22.28 -18.05 -2.95
CA VAL A 164 -23.00 -17.29 -3.98
C VAL A 164 -22.07 -16.24 -4.59
N ASP A 165 -22.10 -16.13 -5.91
CA ASP A 165 -21.32 -15.14 -6.64
C ASP A 165 -21.79 -13.70 -6.30
N CYS A 166 -20.83 -12.79 -6.12
CA CYS A 166 -21.12 -11.38 -5.80
C CYS A 166 -22.08 -10.75 -6.83
N SER A 167 -21.93 -11.06 -8.12
CA SER A 167 -22.79 -10.52 -9.18
C SER A 167 -24.23 -11.00 -9.09
N ILE A 168 -24.47 -12.21 -8.60
CA ILE A 168 -25.82 -12.72 -8.34
C ILE A 168 -26.46 -11.93 -7.22
N THR A 169 -25.71 -11.68 -6.14
CA THR A 169 -26.18 -10.93 -4.98
C THR A 169 -26.49 -9.47 -5.33
N CYS A 170 -25.65 -8.80 -6.12
CA CYS A 170 -25.96 -7.44 -6.57
C CYS A 170 -27.23 -7.41 -7.43
N ARG A 171 -27.40 -8.38 -8.34
CA ARG A 171 -28.60 -8.48 -9.19
C ARG A 171 -29.87 -8.77 -8.40
N SER A 172 -29.81 -9.55 -7.31
CA SER A 172 -30.99 -9.85 -6.48
C SER A 172 -31.53 -8.64 -5.73
N VAL A 173 -30.73 -7.59 -5.58
CA VAL A 173 -31.14 -6.30 -5.01
C VAL A 173 -31.31 -5.21 -6.07
N GLU A 174 -31.40 -5.60 -7.35
CA GLU A 174 -31.56 -4.70 -8.50
C GLU A 174 -30.44 -3.65 -8.61
N LYS A 175 -29.21 -4.02 -8.22
CA LYS A 175 -28.00 -3.18 -8.33
C LYS A 175 -26.93 -3.83 -9.21
N GLN A 176 -25.96 -3.02 -9.63
CA GLN A 176 -24.75 -3.48 -10.29
C GLN A 176 -23.59 -3.49 -9.28
N CYS A 177 -22.80 -4.57 -9.27
CA CYS A 177 -21.57 -4.58 -8.47
C CYS A 177 -20.57 -3.56 -9.05
N SER A 178 -19.88 -2.84 -8.17
CA SER A 178 -18.84 -1.89 -8.53
C SER A 178 -17.49 -2.38 -8.01
N GLU A 179 -16.66 -2.88 -8.91
CA GLU A 179 -15.30 -3.35 -8.60
C GLU A 179 -14.43 -2.21 -8.08
N SER A 180 -14.52 -1.02 -8.69
CA SER A 180 -13.75 0.15 -8.29
C SER A 180 -14.08 0.63 -6.87
N ASN A 181 -15.33 0.44 -6.41
CA ASN A 181 -15.74 0.79 -5.06
C ASN A 181 -15.48 -0.31 -4.02
N PHE A 182 -15.19 -1.54 -4.44
CA PHE A 182 -14.94 -2.66 -3.53
C PHE A 182 -13.79 -2.35 -2.56
N TRP A 183 -12.79 -1.60 -3.02
CA TRP A 183 -11.68 -1.13 -2.20
C TRP A 183 -12.08 -0.32 -0.96
N PHE A 184 -13.20 0.41 -1.00
CA PHE A 184 -13.65 1.21 0.13
C PHE A 184 -14.35 0.37 1.22
N ILE A 185 -14.83 -0.81 0.88
CA ILE A 185 -15.48 -1.74 1.83
C ILE A 185 -14.55 -2.88 2.25
N ASN A 186 -13.41 -3.06 1.57
CA ASN A 186 -12.40 -4.06 1.87
C ASN A 186 -11.51 -3.66 3.06
N SER A 187 -12.12 -3.39 4.22
CA SER A 187 -11.41 -3.17 5.48
C SER A 187 -11.83 -4.21 6.51
N CYS A 188 -10.91 -4.63 7.38
CA CYS A 188 -11.25 -5.56 8.46
C CYS A 188 -12.35 -5.03 9.38
N GLU A 189 -12.48 -3.72 9.52
CA GLU A 189 -13.52 -3.08 10.32
C GLU A 189 -14.90 -3.29 9.69
N ILE A 190 -15.05 -2.96 8.40
CA ILE A 190 -16.30 -3.13 7.65
C ILE A 190 -16.63 -4.62 7.53
N LEU A 191 -15.65 -5.46 7.14
CA LEU A 191 -15.87 -6.89 6.97
C LEU A 191 -16.31 -7.57 8.27
N LYS A 192 -15.82 -7.15 9.43
CA LYS A 192 -16.25 -7.73 10.73
C LYS A 192 -17.70 -7.44 11.07
N GLN A 193 -18.29 -6.35 10.56
CA GLN A 193 -19.71 -6.05 10.76
C GLN A 193 -20.62 -7.09 10.08
N HIS A 194 -20.11 -7.73 9.02
CA HIS A 194 -20.85 -8.68 8.20
C HIS A 194 -20.38 -10.14 8.39
N PHE A 195 -19.12 -10.33 8.74
CA PHE A 195 -18.46 -11.62 8.92
C PHE A 195 -17.81 -11.71 10.31
N PRO A 196 -18.59 -12.06 11.35
CA PRO A 196 -18.13 -11.97 12.75
C PRO A 196 -16.99 -12.94 13.10
N SER A 197 -16.76 -14.00 12.33
CA SER A 197 -15.62 -14.91 12.56
C SER A 197 -14.38 -14.47 11.77
N ALA A 198 -13.20 -14.56 12.40
CA ALA A 198 -11.94 -14.15 11.78
C ALA A 198 -11.61 -14.94 10.50
N ALA A 199 -12.04 -16.20 10.43
CA ALA A 199 -11.89 -17.05 9.24
C ALA A 199 -12.78 -16.60 8.07
N ALA A 200 -14.01 -16.14 8.34
CA ALA A 200 -14.92 -15.65 7.30
C ALA A 200 -14.44 -14.32 6.71
N ALA A 201 -13.95 -13.40 7.54
CA ALA A 201 -13.39 -12.12 7.06
C ALA A 201 -12.11 -12.31 6.21
N ALA A 202 -11.28 -13.30 6.52
CA ALA A 202 -10.08 -13.62 5.74
C ALA A 202 -10.42 -14.26 4.37
N MET A 203 -11.42 -15.14 4.31
CA MET A 203 -11.88 -15.76 3.06
C MET A 203 -12.58 -14.78 2.12
N ALA A 204 -13.31 -13.80 2.64
CA ALA A 204 -13.96 -12.75 1.86
C ALA A 204 -12.97 -11.87 1.05
N MET A 205 -11.72 -11.76 1.52
CA MET A 205 -10.65 -11.04 0.82
C MET A 205 -9.92 -11.90 -0.23
N ALA A 206 -10.00 -13.23 -0.13
CA ALA A 206 -9.21 -14.15 -0.94
C ALA A 206 -9.81 -14.43 -2.33
N SER A 207 -11.13 -14.25 -2.50
CA SER A 207 -11.84 -14.56 -3.74
C SER A 207 -11.71 -13.52 -4.86
N HIS A 208 -10.95 -12.43 -4.65
CA HIS A 208 -10.67 -11.41 -5.68
C HIS A 208 -9.17 -11.13 -5.91
N LEU A 209 -8.26 -11.91 -5.32
CA LEU A 209 -6.81 -11.66 -5.43
C LEU A 209 -6.05 -12.53 -6.45
N TRP A 210 -6.71 -13.38 -7.24
CA TRP A 210 -6.01 -14.21 -8.23
C TRP A 210 -6.68 -14.17 -9.60
N GLY A 211 -5.86 -13.80 -10.59
CA GLY A 211 -6.23 -13.48 -11.95
C GLY A 211 -6.99 -14.57 -12.69
N TRP A 212 -7.88 -14.12 -13.56
CA TRP A 212 -8.31 -14.88 -14.72
C TRP A 212 -7.11 -15.15 -15.64
N HIS A 213 -6.70 -16.41 -15.73
CA HIS A 213 -6.21 -17.00 -16.98
C HIS A 213 -6.97 -18.31 -17.19
N SER A 214 -8.08 -18.21 -17.92
CA SER A 214 -8.76 -19.37 -18.48
C SER A 214 -7.94 -19.90 -19.66
N SER A 215 -7.08 -20.89 -19.43
CA SER A 215 -6.72 -21.82 -20.50
C SER A 215 -7.89 -22.80 -20.67
N PRO A 216 -8.41 -23.03 -21.89
CA PRO A 216 -9.49 -23.99 -22.10
C PRO A 216 -8.99 -25.42 -21.81
N PRO A 217 -9.86 -26.32 -21.33
CA PRO A 217 -9.50 -27.71 -21.13
C PRO A 217 -9.21 -28.37 -22.50
N HIS A 218 -7.96 -28.73 -22.75
CA HIS A 218 -7.65 -29.67 -23.82
C HIS A 218 -8.26 -31.02 -23.46
N LYS A 219 -9.20 -31.45 -24.31
CA LYS A 219 -9.86 -32.75 -24.29
C LYS A 219 -8.82 -33.87 -24.30
N LEU A 220 -8.92 -34.81 -23.35
CA LEU A 220 -8.34 -36.14 -23.52
C LEU A 220 -9.10 -36.86 -24.64
N PRO A 221 -8.43 -37.50 -25.61
CA PRO A 221 -9.11 -38.35 -26.56
C PRO A 221 -9.59 -39.62 -25.85
N ALA A 222 -10.86 -39.96 -26.09
CA ALA A 222 -11.37 -41.30 -25.84
C ALA A 222 -10.82 -42.23 -26.91
N GLY A 223 -10.21 -43.33 -26.49
CA GLY A 223 -9.60 -44.37 -27.33
C GLY A 223 -8.74 -45.29 -26.48
#